data_AF-A0A830BIT1-F1
#
_entry.id   AF-A0A830BIT1-F1
#
_cell.length_a   1.000
_cell.length_b   1.000
_cell.length_c   1.000
_cell.angle_alpha   90.00
_cell.angle_beta   90.00
_cell.angle_gamma   90.00
#
_symmetry.space_group_name_H-M   'P 1'
#
loop_
_entity.id
_entity.type
_entity.pdbx_description
1 polymer ?
#
loop_
_entity_poly.entity_id
_entity_poly.type
_entity_poly.pdbx_seq_one_letter_code
_entity_poly.pdbx_strand_id
1 'polypeptide(L)'
;MVYREMPKALRAYGEVLRLVRRLPEDTRAYYSKYARENFVNYRDVDPDDASALNELLKRTYMHSLWVLNKYSVDESVAGKLKEICSA
;
A
#
# COMPACT_ATOMS: atom_id res chain seq x y z
N MET A 1 -20.50 -18.84 8.57
CA MET A 1 -19.97 -18.14 7.39
C MET A 1 -19.27 -16.89 7.88
N VAL A 2 -18.00 -17.01 8.28
CA VAL A 2 -17.25 -15.87 8.82
C VAL A 2 -16.74 -15.09 7.62
N TYR A 3 -17.42 -14.00 7.27
CA TYR A 3 -16.82 -12.95 6.46
C TYR A 3 -15.67 -12.36 7.29
N ARG A 4 -14.50 -13.00 7.22
CA ARG A 4 -13.25 -12.44 7.74
C ARG A 4 -13.11 -11.09 7.05
N GLU A 5 -13.14 -10.01 7.83
CA GLU A 5 -12.81 -8.68 7.33
C GLU A 5 -11.60 -8.79 6.42
N MET A 6 -11.64 -8.18 5.23
CA MET A 6 -10.49 -8.20 4.34
C MET A 6 -9.28 -7.69 5.14
N PRO A 7 -8.21 -8.51 5.30
CA PRO A 7 -7.06 -8.15 6.11
C PRO A 7 -6.57 -6.75 5.75
N LYS A 8 -6.26 -5.93 6.76
CA LYS A 8 -5.80 -4.54 6.62
C LYS A 8 -4.71 -4.39 5.54
N ALA A 9 -3.82 -5.38 5.46
CA ALA A 9 -2.82 -5.55 4.39
C ALA A 9 -3.41 -5.57 2.97
N LEU A 10 -4.45 -6.35 2.70
CA LEU A 10 -5.12 -6.42 1.40
C LEU A 10 -5.78 -5.11 1.01
N ARG A 11 -6.38 -4.42 1.99
CA ARG A 11 -6.96 -3.08 1.78
C ARG A 11 -5.87 -2.08 1.39
N ALA A 12 -4.75 -2.06 2.11
CA ALA A 12 -3.61 -1.20 1.81
C ALA A 12 -3.05 -1.48 0.41
N TYR A 13 -2.86 -2.75 0.05
CA TYR A 13 -2.40 -3.15 -1.28
C TYR A 13 -3.35 -2.69 -2.40
N GLY A 14 -4.66 -2.85 -2.21
CA GLY A 14 -5.65 -2.35 -3.15
C GLY A 14 -5.57 -0.84 -3.37
N GLU A 15 -5.36 -0.07 -2.30
CA GLU A 15 -5.15 1.38 -2.42
C GLU A 15 -3.81 1.73 -3.09
N VAL A 16 -2.72 1.01 -2.81
CA VAL A 16 -1.43 1.19 -3.52
C VAL A 16 -1.63 1.03 -5.03
N LEU A 17 -2.35 -0.01 -5.48
CA LEU A 17 -2.63 -0.19 -6.91
C LEU A 17 -3.50 0.94 -7.50
N ARG A 18 -4.38 1.57 -6.71
CA ARG A 18 -5.14 2.76 -7.15
C ARG A 18 -4.23 3.98 -7.27
N LEU A 19 -3.27 4.15 -6.37
CA LEU A 19 -2.26 5.21 -6.47
C LEU A 19 -1.36 5.04 -7.68
N VAL A 20 -0.95 3.80 -8.01
CA VAL A 20 -0.16 3.53 -9.23
C VAL A 20 -0.88 4.01 -10.50
N ARG A 21 -2.22 3.95 -10.56
CA ARG A 21 -2.99 4.48 -11.70
C ARG A 21 -2.93 6.00 -11.83
N ARG A 22 -2.54 6.71 -10.77
CA ARG A 22 -2.35 8.18 -10.78
C ARG A 22 -0.97 8.60 -11.30
N LEU A 23 -0.04 7.65 -11.43
CA LEU A 23 1.29 7.91 -11.97
C LEU A 23 1.27 8.09 -13.50
N PRO A 24 2.35 8.66 -14.09
CA PRO A 24 2.55 8.69 -15.55
C PRO A 24 2.45 7.29 -16.16
N GLU A 25 1.83 7.18 -17.32
CA GLU A 25 1.41 5.91 -17.94
C GLU A 25 2.58 4.92 -18.15
N ASP A 26 3.71 5.43 -18.62
CA ASP A 26 4.96 4.71 -18.85
C ASP A 26 5.56 4.09 -17.58
N THR A 27 5.24 4.64 -16.40
CA THR A 27 5.76 4.17 -15.10
C THR A 27 4.86 3.15 -14.43
N ARG A 28 3.59 3.06 -14.83
CA ARG A 28 2.57 2.26 -14.11
C ARG A 28 2.89 0.78 -14.10
N ALA A 29 3.41 0.25 -15.20
CA ALA A 29 3.75 -1.17 -15.33
C ALA A 29 4.85 -1.56 -14.34
N TYR A 30 5.88 -0.73 -14.23
CA TYR A 30 6.97 -0.91 -13.27
C TYR A 30 6.45 -0.92 -11.82
N TYR A 31 5.68 0.10 -11.42
CA TYR A 31 5.20 0.19 -10.04
C TYR A 31 4.12 -0.84 -9.70
N SER A 32 3.32 -1.29 -10.66
CA SER A 32 2.36 -2.40 -10.46
C SER A 32 3.10 -3.70 -10.17
N LYS A 33 4.17 -3.98 -10.93
CA LYS A 33 5.04 -5.14 -10.72
C LYS A 33 5.73 -5.05 -9.35
N TYR A 34 6.36 -3.92 -9.05
CA TYR A 34 7.04 -3.68 -7.79
C TYR A 34 6.10 -3.86 -6.59
N ALA A 35 4.89 -3.29 -6.64
CA ALA A 35 3.90 -3.46 -5.59
C ALA A 35 3.50 -4.92 -5.39
N ARG A 36 3.32 -5.69 -6.47
CA ARG A 36 3.00 -7.12 -6.40
C ARG A 36 4.13 -7.93 -5.77
N GLU A 37 5.38 -7.68 -6.18
CA GLU A 37 6.56 -8.35 -5.64
C GLU A 37 6.74 -8.04 -4.14
N ASN A 38 6.54 -6.78 -3.73
CA ASN A 38 6.62 -6.40 -2.33
C ASN A 38 5.45 -6.92 -1.49
N PHE A 39 4.26 -7.06 -2.07
CA PHE A 39 3.10 -7.56 -1.36
C PHE A 39 3.24 -9.04 -0.95
N VAL A 40 4.04 -9.82 -1.66
CA VAL A 40 4.34 -11.21 -1.26
C VAL A 40 4.95 -11.26 0.16
N ASN A 41 5.76 -10.27 0.53
CA ASN A 41 6.38 -10.17 1.86
C ASN A 41 5.35 -10.00 2.99
N TYR A 42 4.10 -9.63 2.70
CA TYR A 42 3.04 -9.48 3.69
C TYR A 42 2.51 -10.84 4.15
N ARG A 43 2.79 -11.92 3.40
CA ARG A 43 2.40 -13.29 3.75
C ARG A 43 3.25 -13.86 4.88
N ASP A 44 4.46 -13.36 5.04
CA ASP A 44 5.43 -13.83 6.04
C ASP A 44 5.30 -13.08 7.36
N VAL A 45 4.48 -12.03 7.40
CA VAL A 45 4.15 -11.33 8.64
C VAL A 45 3.08 -12.11 9.38
N ASP A 46 3.38 -12.44 10.63
CA ASP A 46 2.44 -13.06 11.54
C ASP A 46 1.21 -12.14 11.70
N PRO A 47 0.00 -12.56 11.30
CA PRO A 47 -1.21 -11.75 11.47
C PRO A 47 -1.53 -11.45 12.94
N ASP A 48 -0.99 -12.22 13.88
CA ASP A 48 -1.14 -12.01 15.32
C ASP A 48 -0.08 -11.04 15.89
N ASP A 49 0.98 -10.71 15.11
CA ASP A 49 1.95 -9.66 15.44
C ASP A 49 1.48 -8.29 14.90
N ALA A 50 0.65 -7.62 15.70
CA ALA A 50 0.15 -6.30 15.40
C ALA A 50 1.28 -5.24 15.23
N SER A 51 2.44 -5.43 15.86
CA SER A 51 3.56 -4.50 15.76
C SER A 51 4.23 -4.61 14.38
N ALA A 52 4.54 -5.84 13.95
CA ALA A 52 5.12 -6.09 12.64
C ALA A 52 4.19 -5.62 11.50
N LEU A 53 2.88 -5.89 11.63
CA LEU A 53 1.90 -5.40 10.66
C LEU A 53 1.82 -3.88 10.60
N ASN A 54 1.84 -3.19 11.75
CA ASN A 54 1.79 -1.73 11.79
C ASN A 54 3.06 -1.09 11.20
N GLU A 55 4.24 -1.65 11.48
CA GLU A 55 5.48 -1.18 10.89
C GLU A 55 5.47 -1.32 9.35
N LEU A 56 5.00 -2.47 8.87
CA LEU A 56 4.86 -2.73 7.44
C LEU A 56 3.91 -1.73 6.77
N LEU A 57 2.74 -1.48 7.38
CA LEU A 57 1.77 -0.50 6.88
C LEU A 57 2.34 0.92 6.87
N LYS A 58 3.10 1.30 7.90
CA LYS A 58 3.79 2.60 7.94
C LYS A 58 4.79 2.74 6.80
N ARG A 59 5.62 1.71 6.55
CA ARG A 59 6.57 1.69 5.42
C ARG A 59 5.84 1.77 4.07
N THR A 60 4.70 1.09 3.94
CA THR A 60 3.83 1.14 2.74
C THR A 60 3.40 2.56 2.43
N TYR A 61 2.89 3.26 3.46
CA TYR A 61 2.40 4.63 3.33
C TYR A 61 3.53 5.59 2.97
N MET A 62 4.64 5.53 3.70
CA MET A 62 5.81 6.39 3.43
C MET A 62 6.38 6.18 2.03
N HIS A 63 6.49 4.93 1.58
CA HIS A 63 6.99 4.65 0.23
C HIS A 63 6.02 5.14 -0.84
N SER A 64 4.71 4.98 -0.63
CA SER A 64 3.70 5.48 -1.56
C SER A 64 3.77 7.00 -1.71
N LEU A 65 3.93 7.74 -0.60
CA LEU A 65 4.14 9.20 -0.65
C LEU A 65 5.40 9.57 -1.43
N TRP A 66 6.51 8.88 -1.17
CA TRP A 66 7.76 9.13 -1.89
C TRP A 66 7.60 8.92 -3.40
N VAL A 67 6.91 7.86 -3.83
CA VAL A 67 6.64 7.62 -5.26
C VAL A 67 5.74 8.71 -5.85
N LEU A 68 4.69 9.13 -5.15
CA LEU A 68 3.82 10.21 -5.63
C LEU A 68 4.61 11.53 -5.81
N ASN A 69 5.42 11.89 -4.81
CA ASN A 69 6.23 13.10 -4.82
C ASN A 69 7.29 13.06 -5.94
N LYS A 70 7.91 11.91 -6.18
CA LYS A 70 8.85 11.69 -7.31
C LYS A 70 8.25 12.08 -8.66
N TYR A 71 6.94 11.91 -8.86
CA TYR A 71 6.23 12.26 -10.09
C TYR A 71 5.35 13.50 -9.96
N SER A 72 5.58 14.33 -8.94
CA SER A 72 4.82 15.56 -8.66
C SER A 72 3.30 15.33 -8.57
N VAL A 73 2.89 14.14 -8.14
CA VAL A 73 1.49 13.84 -7.85
C VAL A 73 1.19 14.33 -6.44
N ASP A 74 0.09 15.09 -6.29
CA ASP A 74 -0.36 15.60 -5.01
C ASP A 74 -0.56 14.47 -3.99
N GLU A 75 0.08 14.59 -2.83
CA GLU A 75 0.01 13.63 -1.72
C GLU A 75 -1.41 13.48 -1.15
N SER A 76 -2.29 14.48 -1.36
CA SER A 76 -3.70 14.43 -0.92
C SER A 76 -4.45 13.20 -1.44
N VAL A 77 -4.06 12.66 -2.60
CA VAL A 77 -4.67 11.47 -3.20
C VAL A 77 -4.39 10.19 -2.40
N ALA A 78 -3.40 10.20 -1.49
CA ALA A 78 -3.07 9.10 -0.59
C ALA A 78 -3.88 9.11 0.72
N GLY A 79 -4.87 10.00 0.89
CA GLY A 79 -5.67 10.11 2.12
C GLY A 79 -6.28 8.78 2.56
N LYS A 80 -6.85 8.01 1.63
CA LYS A 80 -7.44 6.70 1.94
C LYS A 80 -6.40 5.65 2.35
N LEU A 81 -5.19 5.70 1.78
CA LEU A 81 -4.09 4.84 2.21
C LEU A 81 -3.63 5.23 3.62
N LYS A 82 -3.56 6.53 3.94
CA LYS A 82 -3.23 7.03 5.28
C LYS A 82 -4.18 6.48 6.33
N GLU A 83 -5.48 6.53 6.08
CA GLU A 83 -6.51 6.00 6.98
C GLU A 83 -6.31 4.51 7.24
N ILE A 84 -6.06 3.71 6.19
CA ILE A 84 -5.85 2.27 6.34
C ILE A 84 -4.55 1.98 7.11
N CYS A 85 -3.49 2.74 6.86
CA CYS A 85 -2.17 2.50 7.46
C CYS A 85 -2.01 3.09 8.88
N SER A 86 -2.88 4.04 9.28
CA SER A 86 -2.77 4.76 10.56
C SER A 86 -3.85 4.39 11.60
N ALA A 87 -4.88 3.64 11.18
CA ALA A 87 -5.92 3.13 12.07
C ALA A 87 -5.43 2.03 13.01
#